data_AF-A0A7C5E1G1-F1
#
_entry.id   AF-A0A7C5E1G1-F1
#
_cell.length_a   1.000
_cell.length_b   1.000
_cell.length_c   1.000
_cell.angle_alpha   90.00
_cell.angle_beta   90.00
_cell.angle_gamma   90.00
#
_symmetry.space_group_name_H-M   'P 1'
#
loop_
_entity.id
_entity.type
_entity.pdbx_description
1 polymer ?
#
loop_
_entity_poly.entity_id
_entity_poly.type
_entity_poly.pdbx_seq_one_letter_code
_entity_poly.pdbx_strand_id
1 'polypeptide(L)'
;MNDSEPLTYTYYHEIKKGKVPKTAPTYIEENKKEVKKMDKYRCKACGYIYDPEKGDPDGGIDPGTPFEDIPDDWVCPVCGVGKDMFEKEV
;
A
#
# COMPACT_ATOMS: atom_id res chain seq x y z
N MET A 1 -40.21 21.44 29.91
CA MET A 1 -39.97 20.64 28.69
C MET A 1 -38.47 20.50 28.57
N ASN A 2 -37.92 19.29 28.69
CA ASN A 2 -36.48 19.07 28.56
C ASN A 2 -36.16 18.94 27.07
N ASP A 3 -35.47 19.94 26.53
CA ASP A 3 -34.97 20.04 25.14
C ASP A 3 -33.68 19.22 24.96
N SER A 4 -33.71 17.95 25.34
CA SER A 4 -32.58 17.04 25.06
C SER A 4 -32.68 16.58 23.62
N GLU A 5 -31.89 17.21 22.75
CA GLU A 5 -31.70 16.82 21.35
C GLU A 5 -31.44 15.30 21.25
N PRO A 6 -32.15 14.58 20.37
CA PRO A 6 -32.02 13.13 20.29
C PRO A 6 -30.61 12.78 19.81
N LEU A 7 -29.94 11.88 20.55
CA LEU A 7 -28.63 11.32 20.20
C LEU A 7 -28.63 10.88 18.73
N THR A 8 -28.01 11.70 17.90
CA THR A 8 -28.01 11.52 16.46
C THR A 8 -27.23 10.26 16.11
N TYR A 9 -27.61 9.60 15.02
CA TYR A 9 -26.89 8.43 14.51
C TYR A 9 -25.39 8.69 14.30
N THR A 10 -25.00 9.95 14.06
CA THR A 10 -23.61 10.41 14.02
C THR A 10 -22.89 10.25 15.36
N TYR A 11 -23.55 10.50 16.50
CA TYR A 11 -22.98 10.24 17.84
C TYR A 11 -22.58 8.77 18.03
N TYR A 12 -23.37 7.83 17.50
CA TYR A 12 -23.05 6.40 17.54
C TYR A 12 -21.86 6.04 16.65
N HIS A 13 -21.73 6.64 15.47
CA HIS A 13 -20.63 6.38 14.54
C HIS A 13 -19.30 7.01 14.96
N GLU A 14 -19.35 8.19 15.58
CA GLU A 14 -18.14 8.96 15.89
C GLU A 14 -17.55 8.62 17.26
N ILE A 15 -18.40 8.39 18.28
CA ILE A 15 -17.95 8.18 19.67
C ILE A 15 -17.90 6.69 20.04
N LYS A 16 -18.87 5.88 19.58
CA LYS A 16 -18.83 4.41 19.73
C LYS A 16 -18.12 3.74 18.55
N LYS A 17 -16.95 4.24 18.15
CA LYS A 17 -15.97 3.42 17.41
C LYS A 17 -15.45 2.33 18.34
N GLY A 18 -16.28 1.30 18.54
CA GLY A 18 -15.91 0.10 19.26
C GLY A 18 -14.74 -0.53 18.51
N LYS A 19 -13.52 -0.28 18.98
CA LYS A 19 -12.36 -1.06 18.55
C LYS A 19 -12.72 -2.51 18.86
N VAL A 20 -12.74 -3.35 17.83
CA VAL A 20 -12.92 -4.79 18.02
C VAL A 20 -11.82 -5.25 18.98
N PRO A 21 -12.14 -5.86 20.13
CA PRO A 21 -11.12 -6.39 21.00
C PRO A 21 -10.42 -7.53 20.26
N LYS A 22 -9.14 -7.74 20.54
CA LYS A 22 -8.36 -8.85 19.98
C LYS A 22 -8.99 -10.24 20.24
N THR A 23 -9.89 -10.31 21.23
CA THR A 23 -10.64 -11.51 21.63
C THR A 23 -11.93 -11.73 20.82
N ALA A 24 -12.33 -10.80 19.94
CA ALA A 24 -13.54 -10.96 19.13
C ALA A 24 -13.32 -11.98 18.00
N PRO A 25 -14.31 -12.85 17.71
CA PRO A 25 -14.22 -13.81 16.61
C PRO A 25 -14.16 -13.15 15.21
N THR A 26 -14.53 -11.87 15.12
CA THR A 26 -14.42 -11.03 13.91
C THR A 26 -13.11 -10.23 13.84
N TYR A 27 -12.17 -10.44 14.78
CA TYR A 27 -10.87 -9.81 14.74
C TYR A 27 -10.05 -10.38 13.57
N ILE A 28 -9.99 -9.62 12.49
CA ILE A 28 -9.01 -9.85 11.42
C ILE A 28 -7.72 -9.24 11.95
N GLU A 29 -6.73 -10.09 12.24
CA GLU A 29 -5.38 -9.63 12.49
C GLU A 29 -4.93 -8.83 11.26
N GLU A 30 -4.92 -7.51 11.40
CA GLU A 30 -4.28 -6.62 10.46
C GLU A 30 -2.82 -7.03 10.46
N ASN A 31 -2.49 -7.92 9.52
CA ASN A 31 -1.17 -8.45 9.27
C ASN A 31 -0.35 -7.23 8.83
N LYS A 32 0.18 -6.52 9.82
CA LYS A 32 1.22 -5.52 9.68
C LYS A 32 2.45 -6.30 9.26
N LYS A 33 2.43 -6.75 7.99
CA LYS A 33 3.60 -7.26 7.30
C LYS A 33 4.66 -6.22 7.58
N GLU A 34 5.70 -6.66 8.26
CA GLU A 34 6.88 -5.88 8.54
C GLU A 34 7.43 -5.47 7.18
N VAL A 35 7.01 -4.31 6.70
CA VAL A 35 7.46 -3.72 5.45
C VAL A 35 8.92 -3.39 5.71
N LYS A 36 9.80 -4.32 5.35
CA LYS A 36 11.18 -3.97 5.04
C LYS A 36 11.08 -2.74 4.16
N LYS A 37 11.61 -1.62 4.63
CA LYS A 37 11.59 -0.34 3.94
C LYS A 37 12.42 -0.49 2.67
N MET A 38 11.79 -1.03 1.63
CA MET A 38 12.38 -1.18 0.31
C MET A 38 12.24 0.16 -0.39
N ASP A 39 13.33 0.60 -1.00
CA ASP A 39 13.33 1.88 -1.66
C ASP A 39 12.50 1.83 -2.95
N LYS A 40 11.77 2.92 -3.22
CA LYS A 40 10.97 3.06 -4.45
C LYS A 40 11.86 3.52 -5.58
N TYR A 41 11.52 3.15 -6.80
CA TYR A 41 12.30 3.50 -7.98
C TYR A 41 11.43 4.23 -8.99
N ARG A 42 11.89 5.38 -9.46
CA ARG A 42 11.18 6.20 -10.45
C ARG A 42 11.81 6.06 -11.82
N CYS A 43 11.00 5.77 -12.83
CA CYS A 43 11.39 5.82 -14.23
C CYS A 43 11.62 7.26 -14.68
N LYS A 44 12.81 7.58 -15.19
CA LYS A 44 13.17 8.90 -15.74
C LYS A 44 12.45 9.23 -17.04
N ALA A 45 12.02 8.22 -17.80
CA ALA A 45 11.40 8.41 -19.10
C ALA A 45 9.92 8.79 -19.00
N CYS A 46 9.15 8.13 -18.13
CA CYS A 46 7.70 8.34 -18.02
C CYS A 46 7.22 8.77 -16.63
N GLY A 47 8.06 8.71 -15.60
CA GLY A 47 7.69 9.05 -14.23
C GLY A 47 6.99 7.92 -13.45
N TYR A 48 6.91 6.71 -13.99
CA TYR A 48 6.37 5.54 -13.28
C TYR A 48 7.18 5.25 -12.01
N ILE A 49 6.50 4.95 -10.89
CA ILE A 49 7.14 4.61 -9.62
C ILE A 49 6.92 3.12 -9.35
N TYR A 50 8.00 2.36 -9.40
CA TYR A 50 8.03 0.98 -8.94
C TYR A 50 7.97 0.94 -7.42
N ASP A 51 6.93 0.28 -6.90
CA ASP A 51 6.72 0.06 -5.48
C ASP A 51 7.02 -1.42 -5.17
N PRO A 52 8.12 -1.73 -4.47
CA PRO A 52 8.48 -3.10 -4.12
C PRO A 52 7.38 -3.85 -3.37
N GLU A 53 6.55 -3.16 -2.59
CA GLU A 53 5.44 -3.79 -1.85
C GLU A 53 4.34 -4.28 -2.78
N LYS A 54 4.13 -3.58 -3.89
CA LYS A 54 3.15 -3.95 -4.92
C LYS A 54 3.77 -4.86 -5.98
N GLY A 55 5.08 -4.80 -6.15
CA GLY A 55 5.76 -5.41 -7.29
C GLY A 55 5.29 -4.79 -8.60
N ASP A 56 5.35 -5.60 -9.65
CA ASP A 56 4.80 -5.27 -10.97
C ASP A 56 4.17 -6.53 -11.59
N PRO A 57 2.91 -6.84 -11.26
CA PRO A 57 2.26 -8.05 -11.76
C PRO A 57 2.09 -8.05 -13.29
N ASP A 58 1.98 -6.88 -13.92
CA ASP A 58 1.94 -6.74 -15.38
C ASP A 58 3.28 -7.14 -16.03
N GLY A 59 4.40 -6.87 -15.34
CA GLY A 59 5.76 -7.28 -15.74
C GLY A 59 6.21 -8.63 -15.18
N GLY A 60 5.33 -9.36 -14.49
CA GLY A 60 5.64 -10.67 -13.89
C GLY A 60 6.48 -10.60 -12.61
N ILE A 61 6.48 -9.46 -11.92
CA ILE A 61 7.20 -9.25 -10.66
C ILE A 61 6.22 -9.31 -9.49
N ASP A 62 6.42 -10.27 -8.59
CA ASP A 62 5.56 -10.46 -7.43
C ASP A 62 5.68 -9.31 -6.40
N PRO A 63 4.60 -9.04 -5.65
CA PRO A 63 4.64 -8.09 -4.53
C PRO A 63 5.61 -8.52 -3.44
N GLY A 64 6.42 -7.59 -2.97
CA GLY A 64 7.51 -7.81 -2.02
C GLY A 64 8.88 -8.02 -2.66
N THR A 65 9.01 -7.83 -3.97
CA THR A 65 10.29 -7.96 -4.69
C THR A 65 11.05 -6.63 -4.69
N PRO A 66 12.24 -6.54 -4.09
CA PRO A 66 13.05 -5.33 -4.17
C PRO A 66 13.54 -5.11 -5.61
N PHE A 67 13.70 -3.85 -6.01
CA PHE A 67 14.13 -3.51 -7.38
C PHE A 67 15.49 -4.13 -7.76
N GLU A 68 16.37 -4.36 -6.78
CA GLU A 68 17.67 -5.00 -6.97
C GLU A 68 17.58 -6.48 -7.36
N ASP A 69 16.46 -7.15 -7.04
CA ASP A 69 16.21 -8.57 -7.35
C ASP A 69 15.47 -8.75 -8.69
N ILE A 70 15.01 -7.64 -9.29
CA ILE A 70 14.33 -7.68 -10.59
C ILE A 70 15.33 -8.06 -11.69
N PRO A 71 14.97 -9.00 -12.60
CA PRO A 71 15.82 -9.37 -13.73
C PRO A 71 16.08 -8.19 -14.67
N ASP A 72 17.26 -8.16 -15.29
CA ASP A 72 17.63 -7.13 -16.29
C ASP A 72 16.73 -7.09 -17.54
N ASP A 73 16.00 -8.18 -17.81
CA ASP A 73 15.03 -8.28 -18.91
C ASP A 73 13.71 -7.55 -18.60
N TRP A 74 13.48 -7.18 -17.33
CA TRP A 74 12.31 -6.41 -16.96
C TRP A 74 12.37 -5.00 -17.53
N VAL A 75 11.24 -4.59 -18.11
CA VAL A 75 11.04 -3.28 -18.70
C VAL A 75 9.88 -2.57 -18.03
N CYS A 76 9.91 -1.25 -18.03
CA CYS A 76 8.83 -0.44 -17.48
C CYS A 76 7.50 -0.76 -18.18
N PRO A 77 6.44 -1.15 -17.45
CA PRO A 77 5.15 -1.52 -18.05
C PRO A 77 4.45 -0.33 -18.73
N VAL A 78 4.87 0.90 -18.41
CA VAL A 78 4.29 2.13 -18.97
C VAL A 78 4.95 2.56 -20.29
N CYS A 79 6.27 2.39 -20.42
CA CYS A 79 7.02 2.94 -21.55
C CYS A 79 8.02 1.99 -22.22
N GLY A 80 8.24 0.79 -21.68
CA GLY A 80 9.08 -0.24 -22.27
C GLY A 80 10.60 0.01 -22.17
N VAL A 81 11.05 1.03 -21.44
CA VAL A 81 12.48 1.22 -21.16
C VAL A 81 12.97 0.21 -20.12
N GLY A 82 14.25 -0.15 -20.19
CA GLY A 82 14.86 -1.07 -19.22
C GLY A 82 15.05 -0.46 -17.83
N LYS A 83 15.51 -1.29 -16.90
CA LYS A 83 15.78 -0.90 -15.51
C LYS A 83 16.87 0.17 -15.36
N ASP A 84 17.69 0.36 -16.38
CA ASP A 84 18.75 1.38 -16.46
C ASP A 84 18.21 2.81 -16.42
N MET A 85 16.95 3.00 -16.85
CA MET A 85 16.27 4.30 -16.81
C MET A 85 15.56 4.60 -15.49
N PHE A 86 15.71 3.74 -14.47
CA PHE A 86 15.13 3.97 -13.15
C PHE A 86 16.15 4.58 -12.18
N GLU A 87 15.69 5.50 -11.35
CA GLU A 87 16.43 6.06 -10.23
C GLU A 87 15.78 5.75 -8.89
N LYS A 88 16.60 5.58 -7.87
CA LYS A 88 16.14 5.44 -6.49
C LYS A 88 15.46 6.75 -6.04
N GLU A 89 14.21 6.66 -5.61
CA GLU A 89 13.53 7.76 -4.95
C GLU A 89 14.05 7.85 -3.50
N VAL A 90 14.87 8.88 -3.23
CA VAL A 90 15.50 9.14 -1.93
C VAL A 90 14.57 9.93 -1.01
#